data_AF-A0A7S1GLZ3-F1
#
_entry.id   AF-A0A7S1GLZ3-F1
#
_cell.length_a   1.000
_cell.length_b   1.000
_cell.length_c   1.000
_cell.angle_alpha   90.00
_cell.angle_beta   90.00
_cell.angle_gamma   90.00
#
_symmetry.space_group_name_H-M   'P 1'
#
loop_
_entity.id
_entity.type
_entity.pdbx_description
1 polymer ?
#
loop_
_entity_poly.entity_id
_entity_poly.type
_entity_poly.pdbx_seq_one_letter_code
_entity_poly.pdbx_strand_id
1 'polypeptide(L)'
;VKPGAIAGFVIAGAVLMVLVLYAIHLYLQKQQERRFRTTFAKRIAETIKVRGSMRTLSPEALADEFRRIDQGVQDGKLSREELWEFISSGKAGEMDKKDFDALFAAIDLDKSGSVDFLEFCA
;
A
#
# COMPACT_ATOMS: atom_id res chain seq x y z
N VAL A 1 -9.01 34.04 48.20
CA VAL A 1 -9.54 32.88 47.44
C VAL A 1 -9.12 31.59 48.15
N LYS A 2 -10.04 30.64 48.36
CA LYS A 2 -9.70 29.37 49.03
C LYS A 2 -8.86 28.49 48.09
N PRO A 3 -7.76 27.88 48.55
CA PRO A 3 -6.83 27.13 47.69
C PRO A 3 -7.49 25.99 46.90
N GLY A 4 -8.54 25.37 47.44
CA GLY A 4 -9.31 24.32 46.74
C GLY A 4 -10.06 24.81 45.49
N ALA A 5 -10.44 26.09 45.42
CA ALA A 5 -11.09 26.64 44.23
C ALA A 5 -10.09 26.75 43.06
N ILE A 6 -8.85 27.15 43.34
CA ILE A 6 -7.78 27.28 42.34
C ILE A 6 -7.44 25.91 41.74
N ALA A 7 -7.34 24.87 42.57
CA ALA A 7 -7.08 23.51 42.12
C ALA A 7 -8.18 22.96 41.20
N GLY A 8 -9.46 23.26 41.49
CA GLY A 8 -10.59 22.85 40.65
C GLY A 8 -10.55 23.44 39.24
N PHE A 9 -10.21 24.73 39.11
CA PHE A 9 -10.08 25.38 37.80
C PHE A 9 -8.92 24.82 36.97
N VAL A 10 -7.79 24.48 37.61
CA VAL A 10 -6.62 23.90 36.92
C VAL A 10 -6.95 22.53 36.36
N ILE A 11 -7.60 21.67 37.13
CA ILE A 11 -8.00 20.32 36.69
C ILE A 11 -9.03 20.42 35.55
N ALA A 12 -10.03 21.28 35.69
CA ALA A 12 -11.02 21.49 34.64
C ALA A 12 -10.39 22.00 33.33
N GLY A 13 -9.42 22.91 33.42
CA GLY A 13 -8.65 23.40 32.28
C GLY A 13 -7.83 22.31 31.60
N ALA A 14 -7.15 21.45 32.38
CA ALA A 14 -6.36 20.34 31.84
C ALA A 14 -7.25 19.30 31.12
N VAL A 15 -8.41 18.96 31.68
CA VAL A 15 -9.36 18.04 31.03
C VAL A 15 -9.88 18.62 29.72
N LEU A 16 -10.25 19.90 29.70
CA LEU A 16 -10.66 20.57 28.46
C LEU A 16 -9.54 20.58 27.41
N MET A 17 -8.30 20.84 27.83
CA MET A 17 -7.14 20.82 26.92
C MET A 17 -6.96 19.44 26.28
N VAL A 18 -7.05 18.36 27.06
CA VAL A 18 -6.93 16.99 26.56
C VAL A 18 -8.06 16.66 25.57
N LEU A 19 -9.30 17.06 25.86
CA LEU A 19 -10.44 16.84 24.95
C LEU A 19 -10.26 17.59 23.61
N VAL A 20 -9.76 18.82 23.65
CA VAL A 20 -9.45 19.60 22.44
C VAL A 20 -8.34 18.93 21.63
N LEU A 21 -7.26 18.49 22.27
CA LEU A 21 -6.17 17.78 21.59
C LEU A 21 -6.64 16.46 20.96
N TYR A 22 -7.49 15.70 21.66
CA TYR A 22 -8.07 14.47 21.13
C TYR A 22 -8.96 14.73 19.92
N ALA A 23 -9.83 15.75 19.98
CA ALA A 23 -10.68 16.14 18.86
C ALA A 23 -9.85 16.59 17.64
N ILE A 24 -8.76 17.33 17.85
CA ILE A 24 -7.81 17.73 16.80
C ILE A 24 -7.15 16.49 16.18
N HIS A 25 -6.68 15.54 16.99
CA HIS A 25 -6.02 14.33 16.49
C HIS A 25 -6.94 13.50 15.59
N LEU A 26 -8.20 13.31 15.99
CA LEU A 26 -9.21 12.62 15.19
C LEU A 26 -9.56 13.38 13.91
N TYR A 27 -9.65 14.71 13.96
CA TYR A 27 -9.91 15.53 12.78
C TYR A 27 -8.75 15.47 11.76
N LEU A 28 -7.50 15.46 12.25
CA LEU A 28 -6.31 15.37 11.40
C LEU A 28 -6.17 13.99 10.74
N GLN A 29 -6.50 12.90 11.45
CA GLN A 29 -6.53 11.55 10.86
C GLN A 29 -7.51 11.47 9.69
N LYS A 30 -8.69 12.11 9.80
CA LYS A 30 -9.70 12.12 8.73
C LYS A 30 -9.27 12.88 7.47
N GLN A 31 -8.28 13.77 7.54
CA GLN A 31 -7.75 14.47 6.37
C GLN A 31 -6.73 13.67 5.56
N GLN A 32 -6.04 12.69 6.18
CA GLN A 32 -5.04 11.86 5.50
C GLN A 32 -5.64 11.12 4.29
N GLU A 33 -6.90 10.68 4.43
CA GLU A 33 -7.63 9.94 3.41
C GLU A 33 -7.86 10.73 2.11
N ARG A 34 -7.89 12.07 2.18
CA ARG A 34 -8.20 12.92 1.02
C ARG A 34 -6.97 13.29 0.19
N ARG A 35 -5.76 13.30 0.77
CA ARG A 35 -4.51 13.61 0.05
C ARG A 35 -3.87 12.39 -0.62
N PHE A 36 -4.16 11.20 -0.12
CA PHE A 36 -3.67 9.96 -0.72
C PHE A 36 -4.24 9.76 -2.13
N ARG A 37 -5.51 10.09 -2.32
CA ARG A 37 -6.22 9.89 -3.60
C ARG A 37 -5.71 10.79 -4.73
N THR A 38 -5.27 12.01 -4.44
CA THR A 38 -4.86 12.96 -5.49
C THR A 38 -3.43 12.73 -5.98
N THR A 39 -2.52 12.36 -5.08
CA THR A 39 -1.13 12.04 -5.45
C THR A 39 -1.06 10.71 -6.20
N PHE A 40 -1.86 9.72 -5.76
CA PHE A 40 -1.97 8.41 -6.41
C PHE A 40 -2.64 8.51 -7.79
N ALA A 41 -3.76 9.22 -7.90
CA ALA A 41 -4.44 9.42 -9.18
C ALA A 41 -3.57 10.15 -10.21
N LYS A 42 -2.73 11.10 -9.78
CA LYS A 42 -1.80 11.81 -10.67
C LYS A 42 -0.69 10.89 -11.21
N ARG A 43 -0.09 10.05 -10.37
CA ARG A 43 0.93 9.07 -10.78
C ARG A 43 0.36 7.98 -11.71
N ILE A 44 -0.88 7.55 -11.47
CA ILE A 44 -1.59 6.62 -12.34
C ILE A 44 -1.87 7.25 -13.71
N ALA A 45 -2.36 8.49 -13.75
CA ALA A 45 -2.64 9.20 -14.99
C ALA A 45 -1.36 9.43 -15.84
N GLU A 46 -0.22 9.66 -15.19
CA GLU A 46 1.08 9.79 -15.87
C GLU A 46 1.60 8.45 -16.41
N THR A 47 1.32 7.33 -15.72
CA THR A 47 1.73 5.98 -16.17
C THR A 47 0.88 5.47 -17.34
N ILE A 48 -0.41 5.83 -17.41
CA ILE A 48 -1.34 5.36 -18.45
C ILE A 48 -1.05 5.95 -19.84
N LYS A 49 -0.43 7.14 -19.95
CA LYS A 49 -0.23 7.81 -21.24
C LYS A 49 1.00 7.36 -22.05
N VAL A 50 1.88 6.52 -21.50
CA VAL A 50 3.21 6.24 -22.12
C VAL A 50 3.27 4.92 -22.90
N ARG A 51 2.28 4.01 -22.77
CA ARG A 51 2.21 2.78 -23.57
C ARG A 51 0.82 2.59 -24.17
N GLY A 52 0.61 3.16 -25.35
CA GLY A 52 -0.50 2.72 -26.20
C GLY A 52 -0.41 1.21 -26.41
N SER A 53 -1.42 0.45 -25.96
CA SER A 53 -1.54 -1.02 -26.04
C SER A 53 -0.91 -1.87 -24.92
N MET A 54 -1.03 -1.47 -23.64
CA MET A 54 -1.27 -2.52 -22.64
C MET A 54 -2.75 -2.90 -22.72
N ARG A 55 -3.01 -4.14 -23.15
CA ARG A 55 -4.30 -4.83 -23.12
C ARG A 55 -5.07 -4.35 -21.90
N THR A 56 -6.35 -4.01 -22.04
CA THR A 56 -7.25 -3.80 -20.90
C THR A 56 -7.10 -4.99 -19.95
N LEU A 57 -6.29 -4.83 -18.89
CA LEU A 57 -6.07 -5.83 -17.86
C LEU A 57 -7.34 -5.83 -17.04
N SER A 58 -8.32 -6.64 -17.45
CA SER A 58 -9.51 -6.80 -16.63
C SER A 58 -9.11 -7.48 -15.31
N PRO A 59 -9.80 -7.19 -14.19
CA PRO A 59 -9.52 -7.83 -12.91
C PRO A 59 -9.47 -9.36 -13.01
N GLU A 60 -10.29 -9.93 -13.89
CA GLU A 60 -10.35 -11.36 -14.16
C GLU A 60 -9.06 -11.86 -14.82
N ALA A 61 -8.52 -11.15 -15.80
CA ALA A 61 -7.26 -11.51 -16.46
C ALA A 61 -6.05 -11.44 -15.52
N LEU A 62 -6.05 -10.47 -14.58
CA LEU A 62 -5.02 -10.38 -13.54
C LEU A 62 -5.12 -11.52 -12.54
N ALA A 63 -6.34 -11.89 -12.13
CA ALA A 63 -6.57 -13.02 -11.23
C ALA A 63 -6.18 -14.36 -11.89
N ASP A 64 -6.46 -14.52 -13.18
CA ASP A 64 -6.03 -15.68 -13.96
C ASP A 64 -4.51 -15.75 -14.09
N GLU A 65 -3.85 -14.60 -14.30
CA GLU A 65 -2.39 -14.50 -14.34
C GLU A 65 -1.78 -14.88 -13.00
N PHE A 66 -2.28 -14.31 -11.91
CA PHE A 66 -1.80 -14.57 -10.55
C PHE A 66 -1.92 -16.05 -10.21
N ARG A 67 -3.09 -16.66 -10.43
CA ARG A 67 -3.32 -18.10 -10.23
C ARG A 67 -2.41 -18.97 -11.10
N ARG A 68 -2.00 -18.47 -12.26
CA ARG A 68 -1.09 -19.21 -13.13
C ARG A 68 0.34 -19.18 -12.63
N ILE A 69 0.75 -18.14 -11.90
CA ILE A 69 2.09 -18.03 -11.33
C ILE A 69 2.17 -18.80 -10.01
N ASP A 70 1.10 -18.74 -9.19
CA ASP A 70 0.94 -19.51 -7.95
C ASP A 70 0.66 -21.00 -8.24
N GLN A 71 1.63 -21.70 -8.81
CA GLN A 71 1.53 -23.13 -9.15
C GLN A 71 2.27 -24.04 -8.17
N GLY A 72 3.11 -23.49 -7.29
CA GLY A 72 3.89 -24.26 -6.34
C GLY A 72 3.04 -24.73 -5.16
N VAL A 73 2.74 -23.81 -4.24
CA VAL A 73 2.04 -24.14 -2.98
C VAL A 73 0.55 -23.76 -3.02
N GLN A 74 0.11 -22.94 -3.98
CA GLN A 74 -1.29 -22.48 -4.07
C GLN A 74 -1.79 -21.91 -2.75
N ASP A 75 -0.95 -21.10 -2.10
CA ASP A 75 -1.24 -20.47 -0.82
C ASP A 75 -1.87 -19.07 -0.98
N GLY A 76 -2.13 -18.65 -2.22
CA GLY A 76 -2.69 -17.33 -2.54
C GLY A 76 -1.65 -16.21 -2.47
N LYS A 77 -0.36 -16.56 -2.45
CA LYS A 77 0.77 -15.64 -2.49
C LYS A 77 1.78 -16.12 -3.53
N LEU A 78 2.56 -15.20 -4.07
CA LEU A 78 3.66 -15.52 -4.97
C LEU A 78 4.95 -15.48 -4.17
N SER A 79 5.61 -16.63 -4.04
CA SER A 79 6.98 -16.67 -3.56
C SER A 79 7.92 -15.96 -4.53
N ARG A 80 9.09 -15.58 -4.02
CA ARG A 80 10.15 -14.99 -4.83
C ARG A 80 10.58 -15.91 -5.98
N GLU A 81 10.62 -17.20 -5.73
CA GLU A 81 11.03 -18.21 -6.70
C GLU A 81 9.99 -18.35 -7.82
N GLU A 82 8.70 -18.41 -7.49
CA GLU A 82 7.61 -18.49 -8.47
C GLU A 82 7.57 -17.26 -9.38
N LEU A 83 7.72 -16.06 -8.81
CA LEU A 83 7.72 -14.82 -9.58
C LEU A 83 8.98 -14.71 -10.47
N TRP A 84 10.13 -15.18 -9.97
CA TRP A 84 11.36 -15.24 -10.76
C TRP A 84 11.24 -16.21 -11.94
N GLU A 85 10.71 -17.41 -11.72
CA GLU A 85 10.48 -18.39 -12.80
C GLU A 85 9.53 -17.84 -13.86
N PHE A 86 8.47 -17.15 -13.44
CA PHE A 86 7.55 -16.51 -14.38
C PHE A 86 8.22 -15.43 -15.24
N ILE A 87 8.99 -14.52 -14.62
CA ILE A 87 9.68 -13.44 -15.35
C ILE A 87 10.76 -14.02 -16.27
N SER A 88 11.55 -14.98 -15.77
CA SER A 88 12.61 -15.65 -16.52
C SER A 88 12.10 -16.60 -17.61
N SER A 89 10.81 -16.97 -17.60
CA SER A 89 10.17 -17.72 -18.70
C SER A 89 10.09 -16.95 -20.03
N GLY A 90 10.54 -15.69 -20.06
CA GLY A 90 10.63 -14.85 -21.26
C GLY A 90 9.32 -14.15 -21.63
N LYS A 91 8.24 -14.38 -20.88
CA LYS A 91 6.94 -13.70 -21.09
C LYS A 91 6.94 -12.23 -20.69
N ALA A 92 7.85 -11.83 -19.79
CA ALA A 92 7.99 -10.46 -19.29
C ALA A 92 9.22 -9.71 -19.88
N GLY A 93 9.99 -10.35 -20.76
CA GLY A 93 11.29 -9.86 -21.24
C GLY A 93 12.48 -10.49 -20.48
N GLU A 94 13.69 -10.26 -20.96
CA GLU A 94 14.91 -10.66 -20.23
C GLU A 94 15.15 -9.67 -19.07
N MET A 95 15.08 -10.16 -17.84
CA MET A 95 15.37 -9.41 -16.62
C MET A 95 16.53 -10.07 -15.91
N ASP A 96 17.54 -9.29 -15.53
CA ASP A 96 18.63 -9.80 -14.72
C ASP A 96 18.20 -9.98 -13.26
N LYS A 97 19.00 -10.75 -12.49
CA LYS A 97 18.64 -11.08 -11.12
C LYS A 97 18.64 -9.86 -10.19
N LYS A 98 19.45 -8.84 -10.45
CA LYS A 98 19.53 -7.63 -9.62
C LYS A 98 18.31 -6.74 -9.82
N ASP A 99 17.87 -6.60 -11.07
CA ASP A 99 16.66 -5.87 -11.43
C ASP A 99 15.43 -6.56 -10.84
N PHE A 100 15.41 -7.89 -10.86
CA PHE A 100 14.38 -8.67 -10.18
C PHE A 100 14.39 -8.45 -8.67
N ASP A 101 15.56 -8.45 -8.02
CA ASP A 101 15.66 -8.23 -6.58
C ASP A 101 15.14 -6.84 -6.18
N ALA A 102 15.44 -5.82 -7.01
CA ALA A 102 14.93 -4.48 -6.82
C ALA A 102 13.41 -4.40 -7.05
N LEU A 103 12.90 -5.08 -8.08
CA LEU A 103 11.47 -5.17 -8.36
C LEU A 103 10.72 -5.85 -7.22
N PHE A 104 11.21 -7.00 -6.77
CA PHE A 104 10.61 -7.76 -5.69
C PHE A 104 10.53 -6.93 -4.41
N ALA A 105 11.64 -6.28 -4.02
CA ALA A 105 11.68 -5.42 -2.85
C ALA A 105 10.79 -4.16 -2.95
N ALA A 106 10.41 -3.75 -4.17
CA ALA A 106 9.51 -2.63 -4.39
C ALA A 106 8.02 -3.02 -4.31
N ILE A 107 7.71 -4.29 -4.63
CA ILE A 107 6.34 -4.84 -4.65
C ILE A 107 5.97 -5.50 -3.32
N ASP A 108 6.92 -6.15 -2.64
CA ASP A 108 6.76 -6.70 -1.28
C ASP A 108 6.71 -5.55 -0.26
N LEU A 109 5.54 -4.93 -0.13
CA LEU A 109 5.33 -3.70 0.64
C LEU A 109 5.39 -3.95 2.15
N ASP A 110 4.91 -5.12 2.56
CA ASP A 110 4.92 -5.54 3.96
C ASP A 110 6.20 -6.28 4.38
N LYS A 111 7.08 -6.59 3.43
CA LYS A 111 8.33 -7.33 3.62
C LYS A 111 8.09 -8.74 4.15
N SER A 112 6.99 -9.36 3.75
CA SER A 112 6.65 -10.74 4.10
C SER A 112 7.55 -11.75 3.39
N GLY A 113 8.29 -11.34 2.35
CA GLY A 113 9.07 -12.24 1.51
C GLY A 113 8.23 -12.97 0.47
N SER A 114 6.99 -12.54 0.29
CA SER A 114 6.01 -13.05 -0.67
C SER A 114 5.18 -11.89 -1.21
N VAL A 115 4.59 -12.04 -2.38
CA VAL A 115 3.74 -11.01 -2.99
C VAL A 115 2.30 -11.49 -3.00
N ASP A 116 1.41 -10.80 -2.28
CA ASP A 116 -0.03 -11.10 -2.34
C ASP A 116 -0.71 -10.50 -3.58
N PHE A 117 -1.99 -10.83 -3.80
CA PHE A 117 -2.72 -10.35 -4.98
C PHE A 117 -2.86 -8.82 -5.03
N LEU A 118 -3.00 -8.15 -3.89
CA LEU A 118 -3.08 -6.69 -3.84
C LEU A 118 -1.74 -6.05 -4.18
N GLU A 119 -0.65 -6.62 -3.66
CA GLU A 119 0.72 -6.20 -3.97
C GLU A 119 1.04 -6.44 -5.46
N PHE A 120 0.62 -7.56 -6.03
CA PHE A 120 0.77 -7.86 -7.46
C PHE A 120 0.02 -6.87 -8.38
N CYS A 121 -1.09 -6.28 -7.91
CA CYS A 121 -1.90 -5.33 -8.66
C CYS A 121 -1.48 -3.86 -8.47
N ALA A 122 -0.56 -3.57 -7.55
CA ALA A 122 -0.15 -2.21 -7.18
C ALA A 122 0.81 -1.57 -8.20
#